data_AF-A0A4R3ZCR9-F1
#
_entry.id   AF-A0A4R3ZCR9-F1
#
_cell.length_a   1.000
_cell.length_b   1.000
_cell.length_c   1.000
_cell.angle_alpha   90.00
_cell.angle_beta   90.00
_cell.angle_gamma   90.00
#
_symmetry.space_group_name_H-M   'P 1'
#
loop_
_entity.id
_entity.type
_entity.pdbx_description
1 polymer ?
#
loop_
_entity_poly.entity_id
_entity_poly.type
_entity_poly.pdbx_seq_one_letter_code
_entity_poly.pdbx_strand_id
1 'polypeptide(L)'
;MSPAEYIDYQKSNNFDKAKFPTSSGGLQSVDDLREIYRNVTGKNLPDQDTSDCRKDNKCYFNRYNDLLHDLMYQRQIEQQKKENEEFAKQKEDECQASKECMGKREIEAASYSLNSIYYSLMAQYPYQQADYDAGVRIMCRSAGKTQRNGVSLERMKENINLAEGIGPEMRYQMIKVAEACWKLSKYGVPDGTTQIRSMY
;
A
#
# COMPACT_ATOMS: atom_id res chain seq x y z
N MET A 1 -30.16 -36.40 -24.94
CA MET A 1 -30.06 -36.51 -23.47
C MET A 1 -30.11 -35.11 -22.91
N SER A 2 -30.82 -34.90 -21.80
CA SER A 2 -30.83 -33.65 -21.05
C SER A 2 -29.48 -33.42 -20.35
N PRO A 3 -29.17 -32.20 -19.89
CA PRO A 3 -27.95 -31.93 -19.12
C PRO A 3 -27.74 -32.87 -17.93
N ALA A 4 -28.79 -33.13 -17.15
CA ALA A 4 -28.74 -34.04 -16.01
C ALA A 4 -28.46 -35.50 -16.44
N GLU A 5 -29.09 -35.95 -17.54
CA GLU A 5 -28.83 -37.29 -18.09
C GLU A 5 -27.37 -37.46 -18.56
N TYR A 6 -26.73 -36.40 -19.05
CA TYR A 6 -25.30 -36.44 -19.39
C TYR A 6 -24.42 -36.55 -18.13
N ILE A 7 -24.72 -35.79 -17.07
CA ILE A 7 -24.00 -35.91 -15.79
C ILE A 7 -24.12 -37.33 -15.22
N ASP A 8 -25.33 -37.91 -15.21
CA ASP A 8 -25.56 -39.26 -14.71
C ASP A 8 -24.86 -40.32 -15.55
N TYR A 9 -24.81 -40.13 -16.87
CA TYR A 9 -24.03 -40.97 -17.77
C TYR A 9 -22.54 -40.92 -17.45
N GLN A 10 -21.96 -39.73 -17.26
CA GLN A 10 -20.55 -39.56 -16.93
C GLN A 10 -20.17 -40.28 -15.63
N LYS A 11 -21.00 -40.15 -14.59
CA LYS A 11 -20.84 -40.87 -13.31
C LYS A 11 -20.94 -42.38 -13.48
N SER A 12 -21.97 -42.85 -14.18
CA SER A 12 -22.23 -44.28 -14.40
C SER A 12 -21.14 -44.96 -15.25
N ASN A 13 -20.45 -44.19 -16.09
CA ASN A 13 -19.35 -44.68 -16.93
C ASN A 13 -17.96 -44.42 -16.33
N ASN A 14 -17.87 -44.09 -15.04
CA ASN A 14 -16.61 -43.90 -14.31
C ASN A 14 -15.65 -42.90 -14.98
N PHE A 15 -16.16 -41.78 -15.50
CA PHE A 15 -15.31 -40.75 -16.11
C PHE A 15 -14.25 -40.24 -15.12
N ASP A 16 -14.58 -40.20 -13.82
CA ASP A 16 -13.66 -39.79 -12.76
C ASP A 16 -12.38 -40.63 -12.66
N LYS A 17 -12.42 -41.90 -13.09
CA LYS A 17 -11.30 -42.86 -13.01
C LYS A 17 -10.51 -42.97 -14.31
N ALA A 18 -11.01 -42.38 -15.40
CA ALA A 18 -10.35 -42.46 -16.68
C ALA A 18 -9.08 -41.62 -16.67
N LYS A 19 -8.00 -42.18 -17.23
CA LYS A 19 -6.67 -41.59 -17.18
C LYS A 19 -6.28 -40.92 -18.49
N PHE A 20 -5.77 -39.70 -18.38
CA PHE A 20 -5.36 -38.87 -19.50
C PHE A 20 -3.93 -38.33 -19.29
N PRO A 21 -3.17 -38.11 -20.38
CA PRO A 21 -1.84 -37.55 -20.29
C PRO A 21 -1.90 -36.09 -19.84
N THR A 22 -0.98 -35.69 -18.98
CA THR A 22 -0.88 -34.32 -18.46
C THR A 22 0.42 -33.64 -18.85
N SER A 23 0.44 -32.30 -18.78
CA SER A 23 1.60 -31.47 -19.10
C SER A 23 2.78 -31.67 -18.14
N SER A 24 2.51 -32.10 -16.90
CA SER A 24 3.52 -32.47 -15.89
C SER A 24 4.18 -33.84 -16.13
N GLY A 25 3.75 -34.57 -17.17
CA GLY A 25 4.18 -35.94 -17.43
C GLY A 25 3.34 -36.95 -16.63
N GLY A 26 3.07 -38.10 -17.26
CA GLY A 26 2.27 -39.17 -16.67
C GLY A 26 0.77 -39.10 -16.99
N LEU A 27 0.04 -40.05 -16.42
CA LEU A 27 -1.40 -40.25 -16.63
C LEU A 27 -2.17 -39.95 -15.35
N GLN A 28 -3.12 -39.02 -15.42
CA GLN A 28 -3.97 -38.62 -14.28
C GLN A 28 -5.45 -38.74 -14.62
N SER A 29 -6.26 -38.96 -13.60
CA SER A 29 -7.72 -39.00 -13.62
C SER A 29 -8.30 -37.89 -12.75
N VAL A 30 -9.60 -37.64 -12.81
CA VAL A 30 -10.24 -36.61 -11.96
C VAL A 30 -10.16 -36.99 -10.48
N ASP A 31 -10.19 -38.28 -10.16
CA ASP A 31 -9.92 -38.74 -8.79
C ASP A 31 -8.51 -38.37 -8.33
N ASP A 32 -7.49 -38.50 -9.20
CA ASP A 32 -6.13 -38.06 -8.90
C ASP A 32 -6.07 -36.53 -8.69
N LEU A 33 -6.77 -35.74 -9.53
CA LEU A 33 -6.83 -34.27 -9.40
C LEU A 33 -7.51 -33.83 -8.08
N ARG A 34 -8.58 -34.52 -7.68
CA ARG A 34 -9.26 -34.30 -6.39
C ARG A 34 -8.33 -34.59 -5.22
N GLU A 35 -7.55 -35.66 -5.30
CA GLU A 35 -6.56 -36.01 -4.28
C GLU A 35 -5.45 -34.96 -4.19
N ILE A 36 -4.90 -34.51 -5.32
CA ILE A 36 -3.88 -33.45 -5.37
C ILE A 36 -4.41 -32.18 -4.69
N TYR A 37 -5.61 -31.72 -5.07
CA TYR A 37 -6.20 -30.52 -4.46
C TYR A 37 -6.38 -30.68 -2.95
N ARG A 38 -6.86 -31.85 -2.50
CA ARG A 38 -7.10 -32.14 -1.09
C ARG A 38 -5.81 -32.21 -0.29
N ASN A 39 -4.77 -32.84 -0.82
CA ASN A 39 -3.46 -32.91 -0.15
C ASN A 39 -2.83 -31.52 0.01
N VAL A 40 -3.03 -30.64 -0.98
CA VAL A 40 -2.47 -29.28 -0.94
C VAL A 40 -3.32 -28.35 -0.08
N THR A 41 -4.65 -28.43 -0.13
CA THR A 41 -5.57 -27.43 0.47
C THR A 41 -6.34 -27.90 1.71
N GLY A 42 -6.40 -29.21 1.95
CA GLY A 42 -7.31 -29.81 2.92
C GLY A 42 -8.79 -29.78 2.51
N LYS A 43 -9.12 -29.25 1.33
CA LYS A 43 -10.49 -29.10 0.81
C LYS A 43 -10.75 -30.03 -0.37
N ASN A 44 -12.03 -30.29 -0.65
CA ASN A 44 -12.41 -31.04 -1.84
C ASN A 44 -12.39 -30.12 -3.07
N LEU A 45 -11.95 -30.65 -4.21
CA LEU A 45 -12.03 -29.94 -5.49
C LEU A 45 -13.52 -29.72 -5.81
N PRO A 46 -13.95 -28.48 -6.13
CA PRO A 46 -15.36 -28.21 -6.43
C PRO A 46 -15.85 -29.01 -7.64
N ASP A 47 -17.07 -29.53 -7.56
CA ASP A 47 -17.72 -30.14 -8.71
C ASP A 47 -17.96 -29.11 -9.82
N GLN A 48 -17.95 -29.57 -11.07
CA GLN A 48 -18.14 -28.74 -12.25
C GLN A 48 -19.40 -29.16 -13.02
N ASP A 49 -20.04 -28.20 -13.67
CA ASP A 49 -21.04 -28.52 -14.70
C ASP A 49 -20.30 -28.98 -15.96
N THR A 50 -20.32 -30.29 -16.19
CA THR A 50 -19.72 -30.96 -17.36
C THR A 50 -20.77 -31.44 -18.35
N SER A 51 -22.01 -30.96 -18.24
CA SER A 51 -23.11 -31.40 -19.12
C SER A 51 -22.83 -31.11 -20.60
N ASP A 52 -22.08 -30.04 -20.87
CA ASP A 52 -21.64 -29.64 -22.21
C ASP A 52 -20.61 -30.59 -22.83
N CYS A 53 -19.81 -31.27 -22.00
CA CYS A 53 -18.89 -32.32 -22.43
C CYS A 53 -19.61 -33.60 -22.89
N ARG A 54 -20.89 -33.79 -22.57
CA ARG A 54 -21.72 -34.92 -23.02
C ARG A 54 -21.06 -36.28 -22.72
N LYS A 55 -20.61 -37.00 -23.76
CA LYS A 55 -19.93 -38.31 -23.66
C LYS A 55 -18.42 -38.21 -23.90
N ASP A 56 -17.88 -37.01 -24.07
CA ASP A 56 -16.46 -36.77 -24.25
C ASP A 56 -15.75 -36.77 -22.89
N ASN A 57 -15.09 -37.89 -22.60
CA ASN A 57 -14.38 -38.10 -21.34
C ASN A 57 -13.11 -37.23 -21.26
N LYS A 58 -12.49 -36.89 -22.39
CA LYS A 58 -11.34 -36.00 -22.41
C LYS A 58 -11.77 -34.56 -22.09
N CYS A 59 -12.90 -34.11 -22.63
CA CYS A 59 -13.51 -32.83 -22.25
C CYS A 59 -13.81 -32.78 -20.75
N TYR A 60 -14.41 -33.84 -20.20
CA TYR A 60 -14.70 -33.97 -18.77
C TYR A 60 -13.44 -33.83 -17.92
N PHE A 61 -12.39 -34.60 -18.22
CA PHE A 61 -11.12 -34.51 -17.51
C PHE A 61 -10.49 -33.12 -17.61
N ASN A 62 -10.42 -32.55 -18.82
CA ASN A 62 -9.82 -31.23 -19.04
C ASN A 62 -10.53 -30.14 -18.22
N ARG A 63 -11.86 -30.20 -18.06
CA ARG A 63 -12.60 -29.25 -17.23
C ARG A 63 -12.09 -29.22 -15.79
N TYR A 64 -11.88 -30.38 -15.18
CA TYR A 64 -11.36 -30.47 -13.82
C TYR A 64 -9.87 -30.14 -13.74
N ASN A 65 -9.10 -30.49 -14.76
CA ASN A 65 -7.68 -30.15 -14.83
C ASN A 65 -7.46 -28.64 -14.90
N ASP A 66 -8.23 -27.95 -15.75
CA ASP A 66 -8.17 -26.49 -15.89
C ASP A 66 -8.61 -25.80 -14.58
N LEU A 67 -9.69 -26.28 -13.96
CA LEU A 67 -10.12 -25.79 -12.64
C LEU A 67 -9.02 -25.96 -11.59
N LEU A 68 -8.37 -27.13 -11.52
CA LEU A 68 -7.29 -27.37 -10.57
C LEU A 68 -6.15 -26.38 -10.80
N HIS A 69 -5.74 -26.18 -12.05
CA HIS A 69 -4.70 -25.22 -12.40
C HIS A 69 -5.07 -23.80 -11.97
N ASP A 70 -6.28 -23.35 -12.27
CA ASP A 70 -6.76 -22.01 -11.91
C ASP A 70 -6.77 -21.82 -10.39
N LEU A 71 -7.32 -22.78 -9.63
CA LEU A 71 -7.38 -22.69 -8.18
C LEU A 71 -6.00 -22.75 -7.52
N MET A 72 -5.08 -23.56 -8.05
CA MET A 72 -3.69 -23.61 -7.57
C MET A 72 -2.95 -22.31 -7.87
N TYR A 73 -3.15 -21.73 -9.05
CA TYR A 73 -2.55 -20.46 -9.44
C TYR A 73 -3.07 -19.30 -8.57
N GLN A 74 -4.39 -19.21 -8.35
CA GLN A 74 -4.99 -18.21 -7.47
C GLN A 74 -4.45 -18.33 -6.05
N ARG A 75 -4.33 -19.54 -5.52
CA ARG A 75 -3.73 -19.77 -4.20
C ARG A 75 -2.29 -19.27 -4.14
N GLN A 76 -1.48 -19.53 -5.15
CA GLN A 76 -0.10 -19.07 -5.19
C GLN A 76 -0.03 -17.53 -5.13
N ILE A 77 -0.91 -16.85 -5.86
CA ILE A 77 -1.06 -15.39 -5.79
C ILE A 77 -1.46 -14.95 -4.38
N GLU A 78 -2.48 -15.57 -3.78
CA GLU A 78 -2.93 -15.24 -2.43
C GLU A 78 -1.83 -15.46 -1.38
N GLN A 79 -1.06 -16.53 -1.51
CA GLN A 79 0.04 -16.84 -0.63
C GLN A 79 1.16 -15.80 -0.77
N GLN A 80 1.57 -15.47 -2.00
CA GLN A 80 2.54 -14.39 -2.24
C GLN A 80 2.04 -13.05 -1.68
N LYS A 81 0.75 -12.75 -1.83
CA LYS A 81 0.16 -11.54 -1.28
C LYS A 81 0.26 -11.51 0.24
N LYS A 82 -0.07 -12.60 0.92
CA LYS A 82 0.06 -12.71 2.38
C LYS A 82 1.52 -12.59 2.84
N GLU A 83 2.44 -13.28 2.18
CA GLU A 83 3.88 -13.20 2.49
C GLU A 83 4.39 -11.75 2.32
N ASN A 84 3.97 -11.06 1.25
CA ASN A 84 4.30 -9.66 1.03
C ASN A 84 3.69 -8.72 2.08
N GLU A 85 2.43 -8.96 2.48
CA GLU A 85 1.76 -8.19 3.54
C GLU A 85 2.45 -8.39 4.90
N GLU A 86 2.82 -9.61 5.25
CA GLU A 86 3.56 -9.93 6.47
C GLU A 86 4.96 -9.30 6.46
N PHE A 87 5.67 -9.40 5.34
CA PHE A 87 6.98 -8.77 5.19
C PHE A 87 6.89 -7.23 5.27
N ALA A 88 5.89 -6.63 4.65
CA ALA A 88 5.65 -5.20 4.75
C ALA A 88 5.33 -4.78 6.19
N LYS A 89 4.53 -5.57 6.91
CA LYS A 89 4.23 -5.34 8.31
C LYS A 89 5.48 -5.45 9.19
N GLN A 90 6.31 -6.47 8.98
CA GLN A 90 7.58 -6.61 9.69
C GLN A 90 8.50 -5.41 9.46
N LYS A 91 8.62 -4.96 8.20
CA LYS A 91 9.41 -3.75 7.88
C LYS A 91 8.85 -2.49 8.53
N GLU A 92 7.52 -2.36 8.60
CA GLU A 92 6.88 -1.23 9.30
C GLU A 92 7.15 -1.29 10.81
N ASP A 93 7.04 -2.46 11.43
CA ASP A 93 7.35 -2.66 12.85
C ASP A 93 8.83 -2.36 13.15
N GLU A 94 9.74 -2.81 12.29
CA GLU A 94 11.17 -2.48 12.34
C GLU A 94 11.42 -0.97 12.20
N CYS A 95 10.71 -0.31 11.28
CA CYS A 95 10.81 1.13 11.09
C CYS A 95 10.34 1.89 12.33
N GLN A 96 9.22 1.48 12.93
CA GLN A 96 8.68 2.09 14.14
C GLN A 96 9.62 1.94 15.35
N ALA A 97 10.31 0.80 15.45
CA ALA A 97 11.32 0.58 16.48
C ALA A 97 12.62 1.37 16.23
N SER A 98 12.93 1.71 14.97
CA SER A 98 14.13 2.43 14.58
C SER A 98 13.96 3.95 14.68
N LYS A 99 14.76 4.58 15.56
CA LYS A 99 14.84 6.05 15.65
C LYS A 99 15.26 6.70 14.33
N GLU A 100 16.09 6.04 13.53
CA GLU A 100 16.53 6.56 12.23
C GLU A 100 15.39 6.55 11.22
N CYS A 101 14.65 5.44 11.13
CA CYS A 101 13.54 5.31 10.18
C CYS A 101 12.39 6.27 10.53
N MET A 102 12.00 6.31 11.81
CA MET A 102 11.03 7.28 12.29
C MET A 102 11.50 8.73 12.08
N GLY A 103 12.79 9.01 12.27
CA GLY A 103 13.37 10.32 11.97
C GLY A 103 13.21 10.72 10.50
N LYS A 104 13.52 9.82 9.57
CA LYS A 104 13.31 10.03 8.13
C LYS A 104 11.83 10.26 7.79
N ARG A 105 10.92 9.45 8.34
CA ARG A 105 9.47 9.60 8.14
C ARG A 105 8.95 10.95 8.65
N GLU A 106 9.41 11.38 9.80
CA GLU A 106 9.03 12.67 10.38
C GLU A 106 9.59 13.84 9.57
N ILE A 107 10.81 13.71 9.02
CA ILE A 107 11.37 14.68 8.06
C ILE A 107 10.49 14.75 6.82
N GLU A 108 10.14 13.61 6.21
CA GLU A 108 9.30 13.57 5.01
C GLU A 108 7.92 14.21 5.25
N ALA A 109 7.27 13.86 6.36
CA ALA A 109 5.96 14.43 6.74
C ALA A 109 6.03 15.94 6.99
N ALA A 110 7.09 16.41 7.67
CA ALA A 110 7.30 17.84 7.91
C ALA A 110 7.64 18.59 6.62
N SER A 111 8.47 18.01 5.74
CA SER A 111 8.80 18.56 4.42
C SER A 111 7.56 18.66 3.53
N TYR A 112 6.73 17.62 3.49
CA TYR A 112 5.46 17.64 2.74
C TYR A 112 4.55 18.77 3.24
N SER A 113 4.36 18.86 4.57
CA SER A 113 3.54 19.90 5.19
C SER A 113 4.05 21.30 4.85
N LEU A 114 5.37 21.52 4.99
CA LEU A 114 6.02 22.79 4.66
C LEU A 114 5.76 23.21 3.21
N ASN A 115 5.94 22.28 2.26
CA ASN A 115 5.75 22.57 0.84
C ASN A 115 4.28 22.81 0.49
N SER A 116 3.35 22.05 1.08
CA SER A 116 1.91 22.28 0.89
C SER A 116 1.50 23.69 1.30
N ILE A 117 1.97 24.17 2.45
CA ILE A 117 1.70 25.53 2.93
C ILE A 117 2.37 26.56 2.03
N TYR A 118 3.65 26.34 1.71
CA TYR A 118 4.42 27.24 0.84
C TYR A 118 3.73 27.43 -0.51
N TYR A 119 3.29 26.35 -1.16
CA TYR A 119 2.58 26.44 -2.43
C TYR A 119 1.22 27.13 -2.32
N SER A 120 0.47 26.88 -1.24
CA SER A 120 -0.78 27.58 -0.96
C SER A 120 -0.55 29.10 -0.87
N LEU A 121 0.46 29.53 -0.12
CA LEU A 121 0.80 30.95 0.03
C LEU A 121 1.23 31.57 -1.31
N MET A 122 2.08 30.90 -2.08
CA MET A 122 2.50 31.40 -3.40
C MET A 122 1.32 31.54 -4.37
N ALA A 123 0.35 30.62 -4.31
CA ALA A 123 -0.84 30.66 -5.15
C ALA A 123 -1.85 31.74 -4.71
N GLN A 124 -1.99 31.97 -3.42
CA GLN A 124 -2.89 33.00 -2.86
C GLN A 124 -2.37 34.42 -3.11
N TYR A 125 -1.04 34.61 -3.13
CA TYR A 125 -0.41 35.92 -3.24
C TYR A 125 0.54 36.04 -4.44
N PRO A 126 0.04 35.89 -5.69
CA PRO A 126 0.88 35.80 -6.89
C PRO A 126 1.73 37.06 -7.14
N TYR A 127 1.26 38.24 -6.74
CA TYR A 127 1.99 39.51 -6.92
C TYR A 127 3.01 39.81 -5.82
N GLN A 128 3.02 39.02 -4.74
CA GLN A 128 3.88 39.21 -3.57
C GLN A 128 4.69 37.95 -3.25
N GLN A 129 4.85 37.04 -4.21
CA GLN A 129 5.53 35.75 -3.99
C GLN A 129 6.93 35.91 -3.39
N ALA A 130 7.68 36.92 -3.81
CA ALA A 130 9.00 37.20 -3.25
C ALA A 130 8.96 37.55 -1.75
N ASP A 131 7.98 38.37 -1.33
CA ASP A 131 7.81 38.76 0.08
C ASP A 131 7.38 37.55 0.93
N TYR A 132 6.46 36.75 0.41
CA TYR A 132 6.00 35.55 1.10
C TYR A 132 7.05 34.43 1.13
N ASP A 133 7.86 34.24 0.08
CA ASP A 133 8.98 33.30 0.08
C ASP A 133 10.01 33.69 1.14
N ALA A 134 10.40 34.97 1.15
CA ALA A 134 11.30 35.51 2.17
C ALA A 134 10.73 35.31 3.58
N GLY A 135 9.43 35.61 3.78
CA GLY A 135 8.73 35.43 5.04
C GLY A 135 8.72 33.98 5.53
N VAL A 136 8.37 33.03 4.66
CA VAL A 136 8.39 31.59 4.97
C VAL A 136 9.81 31.15 5.34
N ARG A 137 10.82 31.55 4.58
CA ARG A 137 12.22 31.18 4.84
C ARG A 137 12.73 31.75 6.16
N ILE A 138 12.42 33.00 6.48
CA ILE A 138 12.79 33.64 7.76
C ILE A 138 12.13 32.91 8.92
N MET A 139 10.82 32.66 8.83
CA MET A 139 10.08 31.94 9.86
C MET A 139 10.66 30.53 10.08
N CYS A 140 10.95 29.83 9.00
CA CYS A 140 11.49 28.48 9.03
C CYS A 140 12.86 28.43 9.72
N ARG A 141 13.79 29.33 9.37
CA ARG A 141 15.10 29.44 10.03
C ARG A 141 14.97 29.78 11.51
N SER A 142 14.07 30.71 11.84
CA SER A 142 13.81 31.12 13.22
C SER A 142 13.26 29.96 14.07
N ALA A 143 12.30 29.21 13.53
CA ALA A 143 11.71 28.06 14.19
C ALA A 143 12.73 26.93 14.43
N GLY A 144 13.57 26.63 13.43
CA GLY A 144 14.65 25.65 13.57
C GLY A 144 15.67 26.07 14.64
N LYS A 145 16.09 27.34 14.65
CA LYS A 145 16.98 27.88 15.70
C LYS A 145 16.35 27.78 17.08
N THR A 146 15.07 28.13 17.18
CA THR A 146 14.28 28.09 18.43
C THR A 146 14.21 26.67 18.98
N GLN A 147 14.00 25.67 18.11
CA GLN A 147 14.06 24.26 18.50
C GLN A 147 15.42 23.87 19.06
N ARG A 148 16.52 24.22 18.38
CA ARG A 148 17.88 23.90 18.84
C ARG A 148 18.27 24.59 20.14
N ASN A 149 17.65 25.74 20.41
CA ASN A 149 17.79 26.45 21.67
C ASN A 149 16.94 25.84 22.82
N GLY A 150 16.28 24.69 22.58
CA GLY A 150 15.53 23.97 23.62
C GLY A 150 14.12 24.49 23.87
N VAL A 151 13.60 25.39 23.03
CA VAL A 151 12.23 25.91 23.17
C VAL A 151 11.24 24.86 22.66
N SER A 152 10.24 24.54 23.49
CA SER A 152 9.19 23.59 23.13
C SER A 152 8.33 24.10 21.96
N LEU A 153 7.76 23.16 21.21
CA LEU A 153 6.87 23.48 20.09
C LEU A 153 5.69 24.37 20.54
N GLU A 154 5.07 24.04 21.67
CA GLU A 154 3.94 24.80 22.19
C GLU A 154 4.34 26.22 22.60
N ARG A 155 5.50 26.40 23.24
CA ARG A 155 5.99 27.73 23.59
C ARG A 155 6.30 28.57 22.34
N MET A 156 6.84 27.95 21.29
CA MET A 156 7.04 28.64 20.01
C MET A 156 5.71 29.08 19.39
N LYS A 157 4.70 28.20 19.38
CA LYS A 157 3.35 28.53 18.88
C LYS A 157 2.70 29.66 19.67
N GLU A 158 2.80 29.62 20.99
CA GLU A 158 2.32 30.67 21.89
C GLU A 158 2.98 32.01 21.57
N ASN A 159 4.32 32.05 21.40
CA ASN A 159 5.03 33.27 21.04
C ASN A 159 4.55 33.85 19.70
N ILE A 160 4.28 32.99 18.69
CA ILE A 160 3.71 33.44 17.41
C ILE A 160 2.29 33.95 17.61
N ASN A 161 1.50 33.36 18.50
CA ASN A 161 0.14 33.81 18.79
C ASN A 161 0.09 35.18 19.48
N LEU A 162 1.10 35.50 20.28
CA LEU A 162 1.20 36.78 21.00
C LEU A 162 1.80 37.90 20.15
N ALA A 163 2.34 37.60 18.97
CA ALA A 163 2.91 38.61 18.09
C ALA A 163 1.84 39.59 17.57
N GLU A 164 2.06 40.89 17.79
CA GLU A 164 1.17 41.96 17.32
C GLU A 164 1.31 42.18 15.80
N GLY A 165 0.28 42.78 15.18
CA GLY A 165 0.31 43.16 13.77
C GLY A 165 0.12 42.03 12.75
N ILE A 166 -0.13 40.80 13.19
CA ILE A 166 -0.37 39.64 12.30
C ILE A 166 -1.86 39.28 12.29
N GLY A 167 -2.48 39.30 11.11
CA GLY A 167 -3.87 38.89 10.92
C GLY A 167 -4.10 37.40 11.20
N PRO A 168 -5.34 36.97 11.53
CA PRO A 168 -5.63 35.59 11.94
C PRO A 168 -5.22 34.52 10.92
N GLU A 169 -5.51 34.73 9.64
CA GLU A 169 -5.14 33.79 8.56
C GLU A 169 -3.63 33.64 8.43
N MET A 170 -2.92 34.78 8.34
CA MET A 170 -1.46 34.79 8.26
C MET A 170 -0.79 34.16 9.48
N ARG A 171 -1.35 34.39 10.67
CA ARG A 171 -0.88 33.79 11.91
C ARG A 171 -0.97 32.26 11.87
N TYR A 172 -2.09 31.72 11.39
CA TYR A 172 -2.26 30.29 11.24
C TYR A 172 -1.21 29.70 10.28
N GLN A 173 -1.00 30.32 9.12
CA GLN A 173 -0.01 29.85 8.15
C GLN A 173 1.42 29.93 8.71
N MET A 174 1.77 31.01 9.41
CA MET A 174 3.07 31.18 10.07
C MET A 174 3.32 30.11 11.13
N ILE A 175 2.31 29.76 11.94
CA ILE A 175 2.40 28.67 12.92
C ILE A 175 2.68 27.35 12.22
N LYS A 176 2.00 27.07 11.10
CA LYS A 176 2.16 25.81 10.37
C LYS A 176 3.56 25.70 9.72
N VAL A 177 4.07 26.79 9.14
CA VAL A 177 5.45 26.85 8.65
C VAL A 177 6.44 26.63 9.79
N ALA A 178 6.26 27.36 10.90
CA ALA A 178 7.15 27.26 12.05
C ALA A 178 7.13 25.84 12.66
N GLU A 179 5.96 25.22 12.79
CA GLU A 179 5.83 23.85 13.28
C GLU A 179 6.58 22.85 12.39
N ALA A 180 6.42 22.94 11.06
CA ALA A 180 7.11 22.06 10.13
C ALA A 180 8.64 22.21 10.26
N CYS A 181 9.14 23.45 10.29
CA CYS A 181 10.58 23.70 10.38
C CYS A 181 11.17 23.40 11.76
N TRP A 182 10.38 23.53 12.83
CA TRP A 182 10.75 23.08 14.17
C TRP A 182 10.92 21.55 14.18
N LYS A 183 9.98 20.80 13.60
CA LYS A 183 10.07 19.33 13.48
C LYS A 183 11.27 18.91 12.64
N LEU A 184 11.48 19.53 11.48
CA LEU A 184 12.66 19.30 10.63
C LEU A 184 13.97 19.45 11.42
N SER A 185 14.10 20.53 12.19
CA SER A 185 15.27 20.74 13.06
C SER A 185 15.40 19.67 14.14
N LYS A 186 14.30 19.27 14.79
CA LYS A 186 14.29 18.22 15.81
C LYS A 186 14.81 16.88 15.27
N TYR A 187 14.49 16.54 14.03
CA TYR A 187 14.85 15.25 13.43
C TYR A 187 16.13 15.29 12.59
N GLY A 188 16.90 16.38 12.64
CA GLY A 188 18.26 16.43 12.06
C GLY A 188 18.41 17.22 10.77
N VAL A 189 17.46 18.09 10.42
CA VAL A 189 17.57 19.07 9.33
C VAL A 189 17.71 20.48 9.93
N PRO A 190 18.95 20.98 10.15
CA PRO A 190 19.16 22.24 10.87
C PRO A 190 18.60 23.47 10.16
N ASP A 191 18.61 23.46 8.83
CA ASP A 191 17.98 24.50 8.02
C ASP A 191 16.80 23.90 7.23
N GLY A 192 15.59 24.02 7.77
CA GLY A 192 14.39 23.54 7.12
C GLY A 192 14.11 24.20 5.76
N THR A 193 14.74 25.35 5.45
CA THR A 193 14.54 26.01 4.17
C THR A 193 15.12 25.22 2.99
N THR A 194 16.06 24.31 3.24
CA THR A 194 16.58 23.39 2.21
C THR A 194 15.53 22.37 1.74
N GLN A 195 14.43 22.23 2.49
CA GLN A 195 13.33 21.33 2.13
C GLN A 195 12.23 22.05 1.32
N ILE A 196 12.30 23.37 1.17
CA ILE A 196 11.37 24.13 0.34
C ILE A 196 11.75 23.91 -1.13
N ARG A 197 10.84 23.30 -1.87
CA ARG A 197 10.97 23.08 -3.30
C ARG A 197 10.34 24.27 -4.01
N SER A 198 11.15 25.13 -4.59
CA SER A 198 10.69 26.27 -5.38
C SER A 198 9.72 25.80 -6.47
N MET A 199 8.73 26.64 -6.80
CA MET A 199 7.73 26.33 -7.83
C MET A 199 8.27 26.52 -9.26
N TYR A 200 9.59 26.65 -9.41
CA TYR A 200 10.33 26.91 -10.65
C TYR A 200 11.55 25.99 -10.74
#